data_AF-A0A7C6IQJ8-F1
#
_entry.id   AF-A0A7C6IQJ8-F1
#
_cell.length_a   1.000
_cell.length_b   1.000
_cell.length_c   1.000
_cell.angle_alpha   90.00
_cell.angle_beta   90.00
_cell.angle_gamma   90.00
#
_symmetry.space_group_name_H-M   'P 1'
#
loop_
_entity.id
_entity.type
_entity.pdbx_description
1 polymer ?
#
loop_
_entity_poly.entity_id
_entity_poly.type
_entity_poly.pdbx_seq_one_letter_code
_entity_poly.pdbx_strand_id
1 'polypeptide(L)'
;MRRNLSLVLFVIAVILMSGCQSDMLVRVNTPPIVVQPSANVVVRSSSNVAVKPSPPVYRYQVDGFFSYDYRNHHIVYTKNRNKSRYYEPLSNARVIITATGREVRTDNNGYFHMHDVPRGRLTIKLVHSWVGRWDGEYFDVHSW
;
A
#
# COMPACT_ATOMS: atom_id res chain seq x y z
N MET A 1 41.36 46.00 -35.16
CA MET A 1 41.06 44.70 -34.50
C MET A 1 39.86 44.88 -33.54
N ARG A 2 38.61 44.73 -34.01
CA ARG A 2 37.38 44.90 -33.21
C ARG A 2 36.25 43.94 -33.66
N ARG A 3 36.56 42.70 -34.03
CA ARG A 3 35.55 41.70 -34.46
C ARG A 3 35.28 40.58 -33.47
N ASN A 4 36.14 40.41 -32.44
CA ASN A 4 36.03 39.27 -31.52
C ASN A 4 35.21 39.57 -30.25
N LEU A 5 34.97 40.84 -29.93
CA LEU A 5 34.23 41.23 -28.72
C LEU A 5 32.73 40.94 -28.83
N SER A 6 32.17 41.05 -30.04
CA SER A 6 30.74 40.85 -30.27
C SER A 6 30.32 39.39 -30.19
N LEU A 7 31.20 38.46 -30.56
CA LEU A 7 30.92 37.02 -30.55
C LEU A 7 30.97 36.46 -29.12
N VAL A 8 31.89 36.97 -28.28
CA VAL A 8 32.00 36.60 -26.86
C VAL A 8 30.76 37.06 -26.08
N LEU A 9 30.29 38.29 -26.31
CA LEU A 9 29.06 38.79 -25.70
C LEU A 9 27.83 38.00 -26.13
N PHE A 10 27.77 37.58 -27.39
CA PHE A 10 26.64 36.77 -27.89
C PHE A 10 26.63 35.37 -27.27
N VAL A 11 27.79 34.73 -27.12
CA VAL A 11 27.90 33.42 -26.47
C VAL A 11 27.52 33.48 -24.99
N ILE A 12 27.93 34.54 -24.27
CA ILE A 12 27.56 34.73 -22.85
C ILE A 12 26.04 34.95 -22.71
N ALA A 13 25.42 35.73 -23.62
CA ALA A 13 23.98 35.96 -23.59
C ALA A 13 23.17 34.68 -23.86
N VAL A 14 23.64 33.81 -24.77
CA VAL A 14 23.00 32.51 -25.05
C VAL A 14 23.07 31.57 -23.84
N ILE A 15 24.20 31.52 -23.12
CA ILE A 15 24.36 30.68 -21.92
C ILE A 15 23.47 31.14 -20.76
N LEU A 16 23.25 32.45 -20.61
CA LEU A 16 22.37 33.00 -19.55
C LEU A 16 20.88 32.77 -19.84
N MET A 17 20.49 32.63 -21.11
CA MET A 17 19.10 32.36 -21.51
C MET A 17 18.76 30.87 -21.54
N SER A 18 19.75 29.97 -21.54
CA SER A 18 19.53 28.53 -21.30
C SER A 18 19.36 28.25 -19.81
N GLY A 19 18.28 28.76 -19.23
CA GLY A 19 17.75 28.32 -17.95
C GLY A 19 17.29 26.87 -18.07
N CYS A 20 18.21 25.92 -17.97
CA CYS A 20 17.90 24.51 -17.82
C CYS A 20 17.21 24.30 -16.48
N GLN A 21 15.88 24.38 -16.47
CA GLN A 21 15.06 23.92 -15.37
C GLN A 21 15.27 22.42 -15.23
N SER A 22 16.20 22.09 -14.34
CA SER A 22 16.56 20.72 -14.02
C SER A 22 15.56 20.25 -12.98
N ASP A 23 14.43 19.71 -13.42
CA ASP A 23 13.50 19.02 -12.53
C ASP A 23 14.19 17.73 -12.07
N MET A 24 14.85 17.81 -10.91
CA MET A 24 15.48 16.68 -10.26
C MET A 24 14.39 15.80 -9.62
N LEU A 25 14.03 14.71 -10.29
CA LEU A 25 13.20 13.66 -9.72
C LEU A 25 14.01 12.88 -8.68
N VAL A 26 13.92 13.29 -7.41
CA VAL A 26 14.46 12.49 -6.30
C VAL A 26 13.54 11.30 -6.07
N ARG A 27 13.94 10.12 -6.54
CA ARG A 27 13.28 8.86 -6.21
C ARG A 27 13.63 8.48 -4.76
N VAL A 28 12.85 8.96 -3.81
CA VAL A 28 12.99 8.60 -2.40
C VAL A 28 12.49 7.15 -2.23
N ASN A 29 13.40 6.18 -2.35
CA ASN A 29 13.17 4.77 -2.02
C ASN A 29 13.15 4.58 -0.49
N THR A 30 12.31 5.32 0.23
CA THR A 30 12.07 5.03 1.65
C THR A 30 10.94 4.01 1.77
N PRO A 31 11.05 3.00 2.64
CA PRO A 31 9.92 2.16 2.99
C PRO A 31 8.76 3.03 3.46
N PRO A 32 7.49 2.60 3.29
CA PRO A 32 6.34 3.38 3.72
C PRO A 32 6.48 3.70 5.21
N ILE A 33 6.58 4.99 5.53
CA ILE A 33 6.57 5.45 6.92
C ILE A 33 5.15 5.22 7.42
N VAL A 34 4.98 4.20 8.25
CA VAL A 34 3.74 3.96 8.98
C VAL A 34 3.66 5.00 10.09
N VAL A 35 3.00 6.11 9.80
CA VAL A 35 2.67 7.12 10.82
C VAL A 35 1.54 6.55 11.67
N GLN A 36 1.85 6.20 12.92
CA GLN A 36 0.83 5.83 13.89
C GLN A 36 -0.12 7.02 14.10
N PRO A 37 -1.45 6.80 14.15
CA PRO A 37 -2.44 7.88 14.23
C PRO A 37 -2.36 8.74 15.51
N SER A 38 -1.48 8.39 16.45
CA SER A 38 -1.19 9.15 17.67
C SER A 38 0.01 10.09 17.57
N ALA A 39 0.78 10.06 16.47
CA ALA A 39 1.99 10.86 16.31
C ALA A 39 1.75 12.11 15.45
N ASN A 40 2.00 13.29 16.01
CA ASN A 40 2.01 14.55 15.26
C ASN A 40 3.21 14.56 14.31
N VAL A 41 2.97 14.60 13.00
CA VAL A 41 4.03 14.80 12.00
C VAL A 41 4.27 16.29 11.84
N VAL A 42 5.44 16.77 12.28
CA VAL A 42 5.86 18.16 12.09
C VAL A 42 6.67 18.25 10.79
N VAL A 43 6.03 18.68 9.70
CA VAL A 43 6.74 19.07 8.47
C VAL A 43 7.15 20.53 8.61
N ARG A 44 8.46 20.80 8.75
CA ARG A 44 8.97 22.18 8.77
C ARG A 44 8.97 22.75 7.35
N SER A 45 7.83 23.28 6.94
CA SER A 45 7.71 24.25 5.85
C SER A 45 7.50 25.63 6.48
N SER A 46 8.00 26.70 5.86
CA SER A 46 7.98 28.07 6.38
C SER A 46 6.56 28.63 6.66
N SER A 47 5.52 27.87 6.35
CA SER A 47 4.15 28.03 6.80
C SER A 47 3.72 26.80 7.61
N ASN A 48 3.53 26.98 8.93
CA ASN A 48 3.05 25.92 9.82
C ASN A 48 1.56 25.63 9.58
N VAL A 49 1.22 24.96 8.48
CA VAL A 49 -0.13 24.41 8.28
C VAL A 49 -0.15 23.02 8.91
N ALA A 50 -0.55 22.95 10.17
CA ALA A 50 -0.85 21.69 10.82
C ALA A 50 -2.13 21.11 10.19
N VAL A 51 -1.98 20.31 9.14
CA VAL A 51 -3.09 19.49 8.62
C VAL A 51 -3.30 18.36 9.63
N LYS A 52 -4.23 18.54 10.56
CA LYS A 52 -4.71 17.45 11.41
C LYS A 52 -5.41 16.45 10.48
N PRO A 53 -4.89 15.23 10.26
CA PRO A 53 -5.64 14.25 9.50
C PRO A 53 -6.94 13.98 10.24
N SER A 54 -8.06 13.98 9.52
CA SER A 54 -9.32 13.48 10.07
C SER A 54 -9.08 12.06 10.60
N PRO A 55 -9.58 11.70 11.80
CA PRO A 55 -9.45 10.36 12.31
C PRO A 55 -9.92 9.33 11.25
N PRO A 56 -9.18 8.23 11.04
CA PRO A 56 -9.61 7.20 10.11
C PRO A 56 -10.99 6.68 10.52
N VAL A 57 -11.93 6.68 9.58
CA VAL A 57 -13.31 6.25 9.84
C VAL A 57 -13.40 4.73 9.71
N TYR A 58 -13.46 4.04 10.83
CA TYR A 58 -13.64 2.60 10.94
C TYR A 58 -15.13 2.25 10.96
N ARG A 59 -15.78 2.22 9.81
CA ARG A 59 -17.21 1.86 9.71
C ARG A 59 -17.53 0.93 8.54
N TYR A 60 -16.50 0.54 7.80
CA TYR A 60 -16.62 -0.29 6.61
C TYR A 60 -16.43 -1.75 6.99
N GLN A 61 -16.73 -2.62 6.04
CA GLN A 61 -16.62 -4.06 6.24
C GLN A 61 -15.76 -4.68 5.14
N VAL A 62 -15.14 -5.81 5.47
CA VAL A 62 -14.40 -6.62 4.52
C VAL A 62 -14.61 -8.09 4.83
N ASP A 63 -14.71 -8.88 3.78
CA ASP A 63 -15.11 -10.27 3.80
C ASP A 63 -14.61 -10.97 2.53
N GLY A 64 -14.58 -12.28 2.60
CA GLY A 64 -14.27 -13.14 1.48
C GLY A 64 -13.87 -14.53 1.93
N PHE A 65 -13.40 -15.32 0.95
CA PHE A 65 -13.04 -16.71 1.12
C PHE A 65 -11.57 -16.90 0.81
N PHE A 66 -10.89 -17.69 1.63
CA PHE A 66 -9.55 -18.19 1.38
C PHE A 66 -9.57 -19.69 1.11
N SER A 67 -8.86 -20.10 0.06
CA SER A 67 -8.69 -21.50 -0.30
C SER A 67 -7.29 -21.77 -0.85
N TYR A 68 -6.80 -22.99 -0.72
CA TYR A 68 -5.54 -23.42 -1.31
C TYR A 68 -5.79 -24.19 -2.61
N ASP A 69 -5.16 -23.74 -3.69
CA ASP A 69 -5.20 -24.39 -5.00
C ASP A 69 -4.13 -25.49 -5.08
N TYR A 70 -4.54 -26.75 -5.07
CA TYR A 70 -3.62 -27.89 -5.18
C TYR A 70 -2.96 -28.03 -6.56
N ARG A 71 -3.48 -27.39 -7.61
CA ARG A 71 -2.89 -27.48 -8.96
C ARG A 71 -1.69 -26.55 -9.11
N ASN A 72 -1.80 -25.37 -8.51
CA ASN A 72 -0.84 -24.28 -8.69
C ASN A 72 -0.11 -23.93 -7.39
N HIS A 73 -0.34 -24.70 -6.32
CA HIS A 73 0.30 -24.59 -5.02
C HIS A 73 0.28 -23.18 -4.40
N HIS A 74 -0.81 -22.43 -4.54
CA HIS A 74 -0.94 -21.08 -3.96
C HIS A 74 -2.28 -20.87 -3.26
N ILE A 75 -2.30 -19.87 -2.38
CA ILE A 75 -3.52 -19.45 -1.69
C ILE A 75 -4.27 -18.43 -2.54
N VAL A 76 -5.59 -18.60 -2.61
CA VAL A 76 -6.49 -17.75 -3.40
C VAL A 76 -7.48 -17.06 -2.49
N TYR A 77 -7.63 -15.76 -2.70
CA TYR A 77 -8.71 -14.94 -2.15
C TYR A 77 -9.82 -14.74 -3.20
N THR A 78 -11.07 -15.00 -2.81
CA THR A 78 -12.25 -14.75 -3.67
C THR A 78 -13.40 -14.13 -2.89
N LYS A 79 -14.30 -13.45 -3.61
CA LYS A 79 -15.57 -12.95 -3.03
C LYS A 79 -16.62 -14.03 -2.78
N ASN A 80 -16.56 -15.11 -3.54
CA ASN A 80 -17.47 -16.25 -3.39
C ASN A 80 -16.67 -17.51 -3.10
N ARG A 81 -17.25 -18.46 -2.37
CA ARG A 81 -16.65 -19.76 -2.11
C ARG A 81 -16.30 -20.46 -3.42
N ASN A 82 -15.07 -20.94 -3.53
CA ASN A 82 -14.68 -21.83 -4.61
C ASN A 82 -15.22 -23.24 -4.34
N LYS A 83 -16.00 -23.79 -5.29
CA LYS A 83 -16.65 -25.11 -5.16
C LYS A 83 -15.89 -26.22 -5.90
N SER A 84 -14.81 -25.89 -6.59
CA SER A 84 -14.03 -26.86 -7.34
C SER A 84 -13.22 -27.75 -6.39
N ARG A 85 -13.14 -29.05 -6.71
CA ARG A 85 -12.42 -30.07 -5.91
C ARG A 85 -10.91 -29.81 -5.74
N TYR A 86 -10.35 -28.87 -6.50
CA TYR A 86 -8.94 -28.51 -6.45
C TYR A 86 -8.64 -27.43 -5.41
N TYR A 87 -9.67 -26.87 -4.80
CA TYR A 87 -9.56 -25.79 -3.83
C TYR A 87 -9.97 -26.30 -2.46
N GLU A 88 -9.02 -26.31 -1.53
CA GLU A 88 -9.28 -26.64 -0.13
C GLU A 88 -9.59 -25.36 0.65
N PRO A 89 -10.75 -25.24 1.30
CA PRO A 89 -11.03 -24.11 2.19
C PRO A 89 -10.01 -24.00 3.30
N LEU A 90 -9.45 -22.81 3.49
CA LEU A 90 -8.52 -22.56 4.58
C LEU A 90 -9.29 -22.26 5.86
N SER A 91 -9.62 -23.31 6.60
CA SER A 91 -10.34 -23.21 7.87
C SER A 91 -9.42 -22.83 9.03
N ASN A 92 -9.93 -22.03 9.99
CA ASN A 92 -9.17 -21.59 11.16
C ASN A 92 -7.87 -20.82 10.81
N ALA A 93 -7.81 -20.22 9.61
CA ALA A 93 -6.75 -19.33 9.20
C ALA A 93 -6.91 -17.97 9.88
N ARG A 94 -5.79 -17.39 10.33
CA ARG A 94 -5.77 -16.07 10.95
C ARG A 94 -5.68 -15.01 9.86
N VAL A 95 -6.66 -14.10 9.82
CA VAL A 95 -6.71 -12.97 8.89
C VAL A 95 -6.51 -11.69 9.68
N ILE A 96 -5.43 -10.97 9.40
CA ILE A 96 -5.01 -9.78 10.15
C ILE A 96 -4.97 -8.57 9.21
N ILE A 97 -5.67 -7.49 9.53
CA ILE A 97 -5.52 -6.22 8.79
C ILE A 97 -4.23 -5.54 9.24
N THR A 98 -3.29 -5.32 8.32
CA THR A 98 -1.97 -4.76 8.66
C THR A 98 -2.06 -3.33 9.21
N ALA A 99 -3.02 -2.54 8.74
CA ALA A 99 -3.21 -1.16 9.15
C ALA A 99 -3.75 -0.99 10.59
N THR A 100 -4.47 -1.99 11.12
CA THR A 100 -5.13 -1.89 12.43
C THR A 100 -4.68 -2.96 13.42
N GLY A 101 -4.03 -4.03 12.95
CA GLY A 101 -3.74 -5.22 13.74
C GLY A 101 -4.97 -6.04 14.11
N ARG A 102 -6.18 -5.67 13.66
CA ARG A 102 -7.39 -6.46 13.94
C ARG A 102 -7.29 -7.82 13.28
N GLU A 103 -7.73 -8.84 14.01
CA GLU A 103 -7.67 -10.23 13.59
C GLU A 103 -9.06 -10.88 13.65
N VAL A 104 -9.34 -11.73 12.68
CA VAL A 104 -10.42 -12.72 12.72
C VAL A 104 -9.91 -14.07 12.24
N ARG A 105 -10.70 -15.12 12.47
CA ARG A 105 -10.43 -16.45 11.94
C ARG A 105 -11.43 -16.83 10.87
N THR A 106 -10.96 -17.58 9.88
CA THR A 106 -11.85 -18.16 8.87
C THR A 106 -12.66 -19.32 9.45
N ASP A 107 -13.88 -19.48 8.95
CA ASP A 107 -14.76 -20.61 9.27
C ASP A 107 -14.34 -21.89 8.52
N ASN A 108 -15.13 -22.97 8.66
CA ASN A 108 -14.88 -24.25 7.99
C ASN A 108 -14.95 -24.18 6.45
N ASN A 109 -15.55 -23.13 5.90
CA ASN A 109 -15.63 -22.87 4.47
C ASN A 109 -14.55 -21.89 3.97
N GLY A 110 -13.61 -21.50 4.85
CA GLY A 110 -12.59 -20.52 4.55
C GLY A 110 -13.10 -19.08 4.50
N TYR A 111 -14.33 -18.83 4.95
CA TYR A 111 -14.94 -17.51 4.98
C TYR A 111 -14.46 -16.70 6.18
N PHE A 112 -14.17 -15.42 5.97
CA PHE A 112 -14.00 -14.45 7.05
C PHE A 112 -14.87 -13.23 6.82
N HIS A 113 -15.22 -12.56 7.92
CA HIS A 113 -15.92 -11.28 7.92
C HIS A 113 -15.33 -10.38 9.02
N MET A 114 -15.06 -9.12 8.70
CA MET A 114 -14.56 -8.14 9.65
C MET A 114 -15.28 -6.80 9.45
N HIS A 115 -15.68 -6.21 10.57
CA HIS A 115 -16.33 -4.89 10.67
C HIS A 115 -15.36 -3.86 11.28
N ASP A 116 -15.76 -2.58 11.23
CA ASP A 116 -14.98 -1.40 11.61
C ASP A 116 -13.55 -1.43 11.04
N VAL A 117 -13.48 -1.56 9.72
CA VAL A 117 -12.22 -1.48 8.98
C VAL A 117 -12.12 -0.12 8.25
N PRO A 118 -10.89 0.36 7.93
CA PRO A 118 -10.75 1.55 7.10
C PRO A 118 -11.42 1.37 5.74
N ARG A 119 -11.86 2.46 5.13
CA ARG A 119 -12.39 2.45 3.76
C ARG A 119 -11.29 2.22 2.73
N GLY A 120 -11.61 1.45 1.69
CA GLY A 120 -10.83 1.39 0.46
C GLY A 120 -9.95 0.15 0.39
N ARG A 121 -8.76 0.32 -0.20
CA ARG A 121 -7.81 -0.79 -0.38
C ARG A 121 -7.12 -1.09 0.94
N LEU A 122 -7.19 -2.34 1.36
CA LEU A 122 -6.58 -2.85 2.58
C LEU A 122 -5.60 -3.95 2.23
N THR A 123 -4.51 -4.03 2.99
CA THR A 123 -3.62 -5.19 2.96
C THR A 123 -3.95 -6.07 4.17
N ILE A 124 -4.20 -7.34 3.90
CA ILE A 124 -4.43 -8.35 4.92
C ILE A 124 -3.30 -9.38 4.91
N LYS A 125 -2.89 -9.79 6.10
CA LYS A 125 -1.96 -10.87 6.33
C LYS A 125 -2.75 -12.11 6.70
N LEU A 126 -2.55 -13.18 5.93
CA LEU A 126 -3.11 -14.49 6.17
C LEU A 126 -2.04 -15.39 6.76
N VAL A 127 -2.34 -16.05 7.88
CA VAL A 127 -1.47 -17.06 8.49
C VAL A 127 -2.24 -18.35 8.65
N HIS A 128 -1.64 -19.45 8.21
CA HIS A 128 -2.20 -20.79 8.32
C HIS A 128 -1.13 -21.80 8.74
N SER A 129 -1.53 -22.88 9.39
CA SER A 129 -0.58 -23.81 10.04
C SER A 129 0.13 -24.76 9.07
N TRP A 130 -0.45 -25.03 7.89
CA TRP A 130 0.05 -26.05 6.96
C TRP A 130 0.25 -25.58 5.52
N VAL A 131 -0.15 -24.35 5.17
CA VAL A 131 0.08 -23.75 3.86
C VAL A 131 0.53 -22.30 3.97
N GLY A 132 1.20 -21.86 2.91
CA GLY A 132 1.77 -20.54 2.79
C GLY A 132 3.08 -20.41 3.54
N ARG A 133 3.62 -19.20 3.55
CA ARG A 133 4.88 -18.90 4.23
C ARG A 133 4.68 -18.87 5.73
N TRP A 134 5.72 -19.21 6.49
CA TRP A 134 5.66 -19.27 7.96
C TRP A 134 5.38 -17.89 8.57
N ASP A 135 5.79 -16.82 7.87
CA ASP A 135 5.51 -15.44 8.22
C ASP A 135 4.16 -14.92 7.67
N GLY A 136 3.38 -15.77 7.00
CA GLY A 136 2.10 -15.45 6.39
C GLY A 136 2.18 -14.96 4.94
N GLU A 137 1.03 -14.92 4.27
CA GLU A 137 0.87 -14.36 2.92
C GLU A 137 0.06 -13.07 2.96
N TYR A 138 0.34 -12.15 2.03
CA TYR A 138 -0.28 -10.83 2.01
C TYR A 138 -1.19 -10.68 0.80
N PHE A 139 -2.38 -10.13 1.02
CA PHE A 139 -3.40 -9.93 -0.01
C PHE A 139 -3.91 -8.50 0.03
N ASP A 140 -4.12 -7.93 -1.15
CA ASP A 140 -4.83 -6.67 -1.30
C ASP A 140 -6.32 -6.95 -1.50
N VAL A 141 -7.13 -6.37 -0.62
CA VAL A 141 -8.59 -6.49 -0.63
C VAL A 141 -9.24 -5.11 -0.61
N HIS A 142 -10.54 -5.06 -0.88
CA HIS A 142 -11.30 -3.81 -0.87
C HIS A 142 -12.42 -3.91 0.17
N SER A 143 -12.54 -2.90 1.04
CA SER A 143 -13.67 -2.75 1.96
C SER A 143 -14.80 -1.93 1.33
N TRP A 144 -16.04 -2.21 1.75
CA TRP A 144 -17.26 -1.55 1.27
C TRP A 144 -18.16 -1.11 2.42
#